data_AF-A0A924QX19-F1
#
_entry.id   AF-A0A924QX19-F1
#
_cell.length_a   1.000
_cell.length_b   1.000
_cell.length_c   1.000
_cell.angle_alpha   90.00
_cell.angle_beta   90.00
_cell.angle_gamma   90.00
#
_symmetry.space_group_name_H-M   'P 1'
#
loop_
_entity.id
_entity.type
_entity.pdbx_description
1 polymer ?
#
loop_
_entity_poly.entity_id
_entity_poly.type
_entity_poly.pdbx_seq_one_letter_code
_entity_poly.pdbx_strand_id
1 'polypeptide(L)' 'MKIVLFGKGGQVGWELQRALSPLGELVALDFDST' A
#
# COMPACT_ATOMS: atom_id res chain seq x y z
N MET A 1 -4.50 4.82 13.71
CA MET A 1 -3.10 4.79 13.22
C MET A 1 -3.13 5.08 11.72
N LYS A 2 -2.15 5.82 11.19
CA LYS A 2 -2.06 6.12 9.75
C LYS A 2 -0.82 5.43 9.17
N ILE A 3 -1.01 4.70 8.09
CA ILE A 3 0.01 3.87 7.44
C ILE A 3 0.22 4.42 6.03
N VAL A 4 1.49 4.64 5.65
CA VAL A 4 1.87 5.01 4.29
C VAL A 4 2.62 3.84 3.66
N LEU A 5 2.13 3.36 2.51
CA LEU A 5 2.74 2.27 1.76
C LEU A 5 3.24 2.80 0.41
N PHE A 6 4.51 2.59 0.10
CA PHE A 6 5.10 2.84 -1.22
C PHE A 6 5.26 1.54 -2.01
N GLY A 7 5.19 1.62 -3.34
CA GLY A 7 5.35 0.44 -4.23
C GLY A 7 4.11 -0.45 -4.26
N LYS A 8 2.91 0.14 -4.14
CA LYS A 8 1.64 -0.60 -4.00
C LYS A 8 1.29 -1.51 -5.18
N GLY A 9 1.85 -1.27 -6.37
CA GLY A 9 1.58 -1.99 -7.61
C GLY A 9 2.43 -3.25 -7.81
N GLY A 10 3.46 -3.45 -7.00
CA GLY A 10 4.18 -4.73 -6.96
C GLY A 10 3.37 -5.84 -6.30
N GLN A 11 3.72 -7.10 -6.52
CA GLN A 11 3.03 -8.26 -5.91
C GLN A 11 2.96 -8.15 -4.38
N VAL A 12 4.07 -7.76 -3.75
CA VAL A 12 4.12 -7.56 -2.29
C VAL A 12 3.29 -6.34 -1.87
N GLY A 13 3.35 -5.26 -2.65
CA GLY A 13 2.55 -4.05 -2.39
C GLY A 13 1.05 -4.33 -2.43
N TRP A 14 0.61 -5.20 -3.34
CA TRP A 14 -0.78 -5.66 -3.41
C TRP A 14 -1.21 -6.40 -2.14
N GLU A 15 -0.41 -7.36 -1.70
CA GLU A 15 -0.69 -8.14 -0.49
C GLU A 15 -0.67 -7.27 0.78
N LEU A 16 0.30 -6.36 0.88
CA LEU A 16 0.41 -5.44 2.01
C LEU A 16 -0.79 -4.50 2.13
N GLN A 17 -1.38 -4.04 1.03
CA GLN A 17 -2.59 -3.22 1.10
C GLN A 17 -3.74 -3.95 1.81
N ARG A 18 -3.91 -5.25 1.52
CA ARG A 18 -4.96 -6.07 2.14
C ARG A 18 -4.66 -6.37 3.60
N ALA A 19 -3.41 -6.73 3.90
CA ALA A 19 -2.99 -7.05 5.26
C ALA A 19 -3.03 -5.85 6.22
N LEU A 20 -2.74 -4.64 5.71
CA LEU A 20 -2.64 -3.42 6.52
C LEU A 20 -3.97 -2.66 6.66
N SER A 21 -4.94 -2.89 5.75
CA SER A 21 -6.26 -2.22 5.80
C SER A 21 -7.00 -2.36 7.15
N PRO A 22 -6.97 -3.50 7.88
CA PRO A 22 -7.63 -3.62 9.18
C PRO A 22 -6.93 -2.86 10.32
N LEU A 23 -5.66 -2.47 10.14
CA LEU A 23 -4.83 -1.89 11.19
C LEU A 23 -4.98 -0.36 11.29
N GLY A 24 -5.63 0.28 10.32
CA GLY A 24 -5.87 1.72 10.31
C GLY A 24 -6.06 2.30 8.92
N GLU A 25 -6.00 3.63 8.84
CA GLU A 25 -6.09 4.36 7.57
C GLU A 25 -4.83 4.11 6.74
N LEU A 26 -5.00 3.54 5.54
CA LEU A 26 -3.92 3.23 4.62
C LEU A 26 -3.88 4.23 3.45
N VAL A 27 -2.74 4.90 3.28
CA VAL A 27 -2.43 5.71 2.09
C VAL A 27 -1.39 4.96 1.27
N ALA A 28 -1.80 4.41 0.14
CA ALA A 28 -0.93 3.63 -0.73
C ALA A 28 -0.51 4.47 -1.95
N LEU A 29 0.79 4.50 -2.23
CA LEU A 29 1.42 5.29 -3.27
C LEU A 29 2.23 4.38 -4.20
N ASP A 30 2.28 4.76 -5.47
CA ASP A 30 3.22 4.20 -6.44
C ASP A 30 3.73 5.31 -7.36
N PHE A 31 4.72 4.98 -8.18
CA PHE A 31 5.09 5.81 -9.33
C PHE A 31 4.47 5.22 -10.61
N ASP A 32 3.94 6.08 -11.48
CA ASP A 32 3.59 5.66 -12.84
C ASP A 32 4.90 5.41 -13.61
N SER A 33 5.17 4.14 -13.90
CA SER A 33 6.24 3.74 -14.81
C SER A 33 5.68 3.91 -16.22
N THR A 34 5.93 5.06 -16.86
CA THR A 34 5.64 5.21 -18.30
C THR A 34 6.61 4.37 -19.12
#